data_AF-A0A3B9NS16-F1
#
_entry.id   AF-A0A3B9NS16-F1
#
_cell.length_a   1.000
_cell.length_b   1.000
_cell.length_c   1.000
_cell.angle_alpha   90.00
_cell.angle_beta   90.00
_cell.angle_gamma   90.00
#
_symmetry.space_group_name_H-M   'P 1'
#
loop_
_entity.id
_entity.type
_entity.pdbx_description
1 polymer ?
#
loop_
_entity_poly.entity_id
_entity_poly.type
_entity_poly.pdbx_seq_one_letter_code
_entity_poly.pdbx_strand_id
1 'polypeptide(L)'
;MWRALRDEVHHLGVELITVGLDSLGSRGCRAAIEAAAPTHPALIDTHHDVARLFGVVNIPQSIWIDEQGMIIRGVTSAPPPPVSDAGAPTGPPPDLPARMMDIMGEAAHIESDPATYHAALKNWITHGADSPYALSASEVINRSGPQSTERALGHAHFELACEAVVQDQKAIAVEHFQ
;
A
#
# COMPACT_ATOMS: atom_id res chain seq x y z
N MET A 1 5.56 -13.19 1.37
CA MET A 1 4.10 -13.20 1.58
C MET A 1 3.32 -12.83 0.31
N TRP A 2 3.41 -11.61 -0.23
CA TRP A 2 2.75 -11.27 -1.52
C TRP A 2 3.17 -12.18 -2.68
N ARG A 3 4.43 -12.61 -2.70
CA ARG A 3 4.90 -13.67 -3.61
C ARG A 3 4.06 -14.94 -3.53
N ALA A 4 3.76 -15.44 -2.33
CA ALA A 4 3.03 -16.70 -2.18
C ALA A 4 1.59 -16.58 -2.71
N LEU A 5 0.93 -15.44 -2.45
CA LEU A 5 -0.37 -15.14 -3.05
C LEU A 5 -0.26 -15.11 -4.58
N ARG A 6 0.73 -14.41 -5.13
CA ARG A 6 0.92 -14.35 -6.57
C ARG A 6 1.18 -15.73 -7.18
N ASP A 7 2.05 -16.53 -6.58
CA ASP A 7 2.35 -17.89 -7.01
C ASP A 7 1.09 -18.78 -6.98
N GLU A 8 0.21 -18.58 -5.99
CA GLU A 8 -1.09 -19.25 -5.89
C GLU A 8 -2.01 -18.90 -7.06
N VAL A 9 -2.18 -17.61 -7.38
CA VAL A 9 -3.26 -17.17 -8.28
C VAL A 9 -2.82 -16.88 -9.72
N HIS A 10 -1.53 -16.76 -10.01
CA HIS A 10 -1.06 -16.30 -11.33
C HIS A 10 -1.53 -17.18 -12.50
N HIS A 11 -1.66 -18.48 -12.28
CA HIS A 11 -2.15 -19.42 -13.29
C HIS A 11 -3.62 -19.18 -13.70
N LEU A 12 -4.36 -18.38 -12.94
CA LEU A 12 -5.74 -17.96 -13.24
C LEU A 12 -5.80 -16.73 -14.17
N GLY A 13 -4.66 -16.20 -14.61
CA GLY A 13 -4.59 -15.07 -15.55
C GLY A 13 -4.49 -13.69 -14.89
N VAL A 14 -4.36 -13.62 -13.56
CA VAL A 14 -4.12 -12.37 -12.82
C VAL A 14 -2.61 -12.14 -12.61
N GLU A 15 -2.20 -10.87 -12.58
CA GLU A 15 -0.85 -10.48 -12.17
C GLU A 15 -0.91 -9.56 -10.95
N LEU A 16 0.01 -9.77 -10.01
CA LEU A 16 0.19 -8.92 -8.84
C LEU A 16 1.37 -8.00 -9.09
N ILE A 17 1.23 -6.69 -8.85
CA ILE A 17 2.34 -5.75 -8.95
C ILE A 17 2.53 -5.10 -7.59
N THR A 18 3.76 -5.18 -7.05
CA THR A 18 4.11 -4.42 -5.85
C THR A 18 4.83 -3.14 -6.23
N VAL A 19 4.50 -2.05 -5.54
CA VAL A 19 5.16 -0.75 -5.71
C VAL A 19 5.68 -0.30 -4.36
N GLY A 20 7.00 -0.14 -4.23
CA GLY A 20 7.61 0.51 -3.07
C GLY A 20 7.54 2.03 -3.22
N LEU A 21 6.97 2.73 -2.24
CA LEU A 21 6.92 4.19 -2.20
C LEU A 21 8.13 4.69 -1.40
N ASP A 22 9.21 5.05 -2.09
CA ASP A 22 10.47 5.44 -1.43
C ASP A 22 11.31 6.39 -2.29
N SER A 23 11.49 7.61 -1.80
CA SER A 23 12.23 8.68 -2.49
C SER A 23 13.74 8.41 -2.61
N LEU A 24 14.30 7.49 -1.81
CA LEU A 24 15.68 7.03 -1.96
C LEU A 24 15.82 5.97 -3.06
N GLY A 25 14.70 5.52 -3.63
CA GLY A 25 14.64 4.55 -4.71
C GLY A 25 15.18 3.18 -4.29
N SER A 26 16.05 2.62 -5.14
CA SER A 26 16.65 1.31 -4.86
C SER A 26 17.44 1.28 -3.56
N ARG A 27 17.98 2.41 -3.07
CA ARG A 27 18.66 2.46 -1.76
C ARG A 27 17.72 2.15 -0.59
N GLY A 28 16.45 2.53 -0.69
CA GLY A 28 15.45 2.27 0.34
C GLY A 28 14.78 0.91 0.19
N CYS A 29 14.44 0.51 -1.04
CA CYS A 29 13.65 -0.71 -1.27
C CYS A 29 14.46 -1.99 -1.56
N ARG A 30 15.70 -1.91 -2.05
CA ARG A 30 16.43 -3.09 -2.60
C ARG A 30 16.50 -4.25 -1.61
N ALA A 31 16.90 -3.99 -0.37
CA ALA A 31 17.06 -5.05 0.64
C ALA A 31 15.74 -5.80 0.89
N ALA A 32 14.62 -5.07 0.98
CA ALA A 32 13.30 -5.66 1.16
C ALA A 32 12.84 -6.44 -0.08
N ILE A 33 13.06 -5.90 -1.28
CA ILE A 33 12.71 -6.57 -2.55
C ILE A 33 13.53 -7.85 -2.73
N GLU A 34 14.84 -7.81 -2.49
CA GLU A 34 15.71 -8.99 -2.58
C GLU A 34 15.32 -10.06 -1.56
N ALA A 35 15.06 -9.67 -0.31
CA ALA A 35 14.60 -10.58 0.73
C ALA A 35 13.23 -11.22 0.40
N ALA A 36 12.33 -10.47 -0.23
CA ALA A 36 11.03 -10.97 -0.66
C ALA A 36 11.13 -11.95 -1.86
N ALA A 37 12.21 -11.85 -2.65
CA ALA A 37 12.47 -12.64 -3.85
C ALA A 37 11.21 -12.80 -4.72
N PRO A 38 10.59 -11.69 -5.18
CA PRO A 38 9.29 -11.73 -5.83
C PRO A 38 9.35 -12.47 -7.17
N THR A 39 8.29 -13.21 -7.45
CA THR A 39 8.01 -13.84 -8.76
C THR A 39 7.15 -12.97 -9.66
N HIS A 40 6.97 -11.71 -9.26
CA HIS A 40 6.11 -10.71 -9.88
C HIS A 40 6.87 -9.38 -10.04
N PRO A 41 6.38 -8.45 -10.88
CA PRO A 41 6.97 -7.13 -10.99
C PRO A 41 7.00 -6.39 -9.65
N ALA A 42 8.20 -6.00 -9.22
CA ALA A 42 8.43 -5.14 -8.06
C ALA A 42 8.98 -3.80 -8.52
N LEU A 43 8.12 -2.79 -8.53
CA LEU A 43 8.42 -1.42 -8.97
C LEU A 43 8.76 -0.54 -7.76
N ILE A 44 9.38 0.60 -8.04
CA ILE A 44 9.68 1.63 -7.05
C ILE A 44 9.17 2.95 -7.60
N ASP A 45 8.35 3.64 -6.80
CA ASP A 45 7.85 4.98 -7.07
C ASP A 45 8.67 5.97 -6.24
N THR A 46 9.62 6.63 -6.89
CA THR A 46 10.54 7.58 -6.26
C THR A 46 9.94 8.96 -6.06
N HIS A 47 8.83 9.26 -6.74
CA HIS A 47 8.19 10.57 -6.73
C HIS A 47 6.80 10.53 -6.10
N HIS A 48 6.36 9.36 -5.62
CA HIS A 48 5.03 9.15 -5.06
C HIS A 48 3.91 9.49 -6.06
N ASP A 49 4.18 9.32 -7.37
CA ASP A 49 3.20 9.55 -8.43
C ASP A 49 2.04 8.56 -8.36
N VAL A 50 2.31 7.29 -8.05
CA VAL A 50 1.26 6.28 -7.82
C VAL A 50 0.40 6.72 -6.64
N ALA A 51 1.02 7.21 -5.56
CA ALA A 51 0.29 7.67 -4.41
C ALA A 51 -0.57 8.89 -4.72
N ARG A 52 -0.01 9.88 -5.41
CA ARG A 52 -0.69 11.11 -5.81
C ARG A 52 -1.84 10.86 -6.79
N LEU A 53 -1.63 10.02 -7.81
CA LEU A 53 -2.60 9.79 -8.89
C LEU A 53 -3.74 8.86 -8.48
N PHE A 54 -3.45 7.82 -7.71
CA PHE A 54 -4.48 6.86 -7.27
C PHE A 54 -5.07 7.20 -5.89
N GLY A 55 -4.44 8.11 -5.15
CA GLY A 55 -4.87 8.49 -3.81
C GLY A 55 -4.41 7.53 -2.71
N VAL A 56 -3.24 6.91 -2.85
CA VAL A 56 -2.64 6.10 -1.78
C VAL A 56 -2.16 7.05 -0.69
N VAL A 57 -2.63 6.83 0.52
CA VAL A 57 -2.33 7.69 1.69
C VAL A 57 -1.72 6.90 2.84
N ASN A 58 -1.74 5.57 2.75
CA ASN A 58 -1.13 4.69 3.74
C ASN A 58 -0.65 3.39 3.05
N ILE A 59 0.19 2.63 3.73
CA ILE A 59 0.61 1.29 3.29
C ILE A 59 0.34 0.27 4.39
N PRO A 60 -0.02 -0.98 4.04
CA PRO A 60 -0.25 -1.47 2.68
C PRO A 60 -1.65 -1.13 2.15
N GLN A 61 -1.72 -0.65 0.91
CA GLN A 61 -2.96 -0.41 0.16
C GLN A 61 -2.86 -1.01 -1.24
N SER A 62 -4.00 -1.34 -1.85
CA SER A 62 -4.09 -1.93 -3.20
C SER A 62 -5.16 -1.25 -4.03
N ILE A 63 -5.00 -1.36 -5.35
CA ILE A 63 -5.97 -0.97 -6.38
C ILE A 63 -6.22 -2.21 -7.24
N TRP A 64 -7.47 -2.50 -7.58
CA TRP A 64 -7.81 -3.64 -8.45
C TRP A 64 -8.19 -3.12 -9.84
N ILE A 65 -7.55 -3.69 -10.85
CA ILE A 65 -7.68 -3.29 -12.25
C ILE A 65 -8.07 -4.53 -13.05
N ASP A 66 -9.15 -4.44 -13.82
CA ASP A 66 -9.61 -5.53 -14.69
C ASP A 66 -8.80 -5.63 -15.99
N GLU A 67 -9.11 -6.63 -16.81
CA GLU A 67 -8.43 -6.90 -18.07
C GLU A 67 -8.70 -5.84 -19.15
N GLN A 68 -9.66 -4.95 -18.94
CA GLN A 68 -9.94 -3.80 -19.80
C GLN A 68 -9.16 -2.55 -19.34
N GLY A 69 -8.40 -2.65 -18.26
CA GLY A 69 -7.64 -1.55 -17.68
C GLY A 69 -8.49 -0.63 -16.82
N MET A 70 -9.69 -1.05 -16.40
CA MET A 70 -10.57 -0.25 -15.56
C MET A 70 -10.30 -0.52 -14.09
N ILE A 71 -10.24 0.54 -13.28
CA ILE A 71 -10.20 0.42 -11.83
C ILE A 71 -11.58 -0.04 -11.36
N ILE A 72 -11.68 -1.29 -10.89
CA ILE A 72 -12.90 -1.90 -10.34
C ILE A 72 -12.92 -1.85 -8.82
N ARG A 73 -11.79 -1.50 -8.20
CA ARG A 73 -11.70 -1.15 -6.79
C ARG A 73 -10.58 -0.16 -6.59
N GLY A 74 -10.92 1.05 -6.14
CA GLY A 74 -9.96 2.09 -5.81
C GLY A 74 -9.07 1.73 -4.62
N VAL A 75 -8.24 2.67 -4.20
CA VAL A 75 -7.33 2.50 -3.06
C VAL A 75 -8.08 2.00 -1.83
N THR A 76 -7.67 0.82 -1.37
CA THR A 76 -8.23 0.17 -0.18
C THR A 76 -7.11 -0.48 0.64
N SER A 77 -7.32 -0.64 1.94
CA SER A 77 -6.39 -1.36 2.81
C SER A 77 -6.16 -2.77 2.25
N ALA A 78 -4.89 -3.15 2.12
CA ALA A 78 -4.46 -4.41 1.53
C ALA A 78 -3.62 -5.19 2.54
N PRO A 79 -4.25 -5.72 3.60
CA PRO A 79 -3.49 -6.38 4.63
C PRO A 79 -2.77 -7.63 4.10
N PRO A 80 -1.59 -7.94 4.70
CA PRO A 80 -0.90 -9.19 4.48
C PRO A 80 -1.84 -10.40 4.59
N PRO A 81 -1.78 -11.43 3.72
CA PRO A 81 -2.50 -12.66 3.96
C PRO A 81 -2.12 -13.24 5.32
N PRO A 82 -3.09 -13.76 6.08
CA PRO A 82 -2.84 -14.30 7.41
C PRO A 82 -1.83 -15.44 7.29
N VAL A 83 -0.75 -15.38 8.07
CA VAL A 83 0.25 -16.43 8.12
C VAL A 83 -0.33 -17.55 8.99
N SER A 84 -0.51 -18.74 8.44
CA SER A 84 -1.11 -19.89 9.14
C SER A 84 -0.33 -20.34 10.38
N ASP A 85 0.94 -19.93 10.53
CA ASP A 85 1.84 -20.28 11.64
C ASP A 85 2.49 -19.06 12.31
N ALA A 86 1.98 -17.83 12.10
CA ALA A 86 2.43 -16.71 12.91
C ALA A 86 1.89 -16.92 14.33
N GLY A 87 2.71 -17.51 15.19
CA GLY A 87 2.46 -17.51 16.63
C GLY A 87 2.09 -16.09 17.07
N ALA A 88 1.19 -15.98 18.05
CA ALA A 88 0.73 -14.70 18.59
C ALA A 88 1.93 -13.75 18.76
N PRO A 89 1.81 -12.46 18.39
CA PRO A 89 2.90 -11.52 18.59
C PRO A 89 3.34 -11.64 20.04
N THR A 90 4.58 -12.06 20.27
CA THR A 90 5.23 -11.82 21.55
C THR A 90 5.10 -10.32 21.75
N GLY A 91 4.49 -9.90 22.86
CA GLY A 91 4.15 -8.51 23.12
C GLY A 91 5.32 -7.54 22.87
N PRO A 92 5.07 -6.23 22.90
CA PRO A 92 6.09 -5.23 22.61
C PRO A 92 7.43 -5.60 23.28
N PRO A 93 8.56 -5.56 22.55
CA PRO A 93 9.86 -5.82 23.15
C PRO A 93 10.01 -5.03 24.45
N PRO A 94 10.61 -5.60 25.50
CA PRO A 94 10.90 -4.83 26.70
C PRO A 94 11.76 -3.60 26.33
N ASP A 95 11.49 -2.47 26.98
CA ASP A 95 12.18 -1.18 26.82
C ASP A 95 12.01 -0.46 25.46
N LEU A 96 10.80 -0.47 24.91
CA LEU A 96 10.48 0.42 23.78
C LEU A 96 10.51 1.90 24.20
N PRO A 97 11.14 2.79 23.40
CA PRO A 97 11.04 4.23 23.59
C PRO A 97 9.58 4.70 23.60
N ALA A 98 9.25 5.73 24.40
CA ALA A 98 7.88 6.24 24.54
C ALA A 98 7.20 6.54 23.21
N ARG A 99 7.91 7.21 22.28
CA ARG A 99 7.42 7.49 20.93
C ARG A 99 6.99 6.22 20.16
N MET A 100 7.69 5.11 20.37
CA MET A 100 7.36 3.85 19.70
C MET A 100 6.15 3.17 20.35
N MET A 101 5.96 3.32 21.66
CA MET A 101 4.72 2.90 22.34
C MET A 101 3.52 3.69 21.83
N ASP A 102 3.64 5.00 21.65
CA ASP A 102 2.58 5.86 21.12
C ASP A 102 2.20 5.44 19.68
N ILE A 103 3.20 5.24 18.81
CA ILE A 103 2.99 4.76 17.43
C ILE A 103 2.29 3.39 17.43
N MET A 104 2.67 2.47 18.31
CA MET A 104 2.03 1.16 18.43
C MET A 104 0.60 1.25 18.95
N GLY A 105 0.31 2.18 19.88
CA GLY A 105 -1.03 2.46 20.37
C GLY A 105 -1.95 2.94 19.24
N GLU A 106 -1.49 3.92 18.45
CA GLU A 106 -2.24 4.40 17.28
C GLU A 106 -2.42 3.32 16.22
N ALA A 107 -1.39 2.52 15.94
CA ALA A 107 -1.47 1.42 14.99
C ALA A 107 -2.48 0.32 15.41
N ALA A 108 -2.69 0.11 16.72
CA ALA A 108 -3.65 -0.85 17.23
C ALA A 108 -5.12 -0.47 16.94
N HIS A 109 -5.39 0.80 16.64
CA HIS A 109 -6.72 1.27 16.23
C HIS A 109 -7.03 0.97 14.77
N ILE A 110 -6.06 0.50 13.98
CA ILE A 110 -6.27 0.13 12.59
C ILE A 110 -7.00 -1.22 12.54
N GLU A 111 -8.32 -1.17 12.34
CA GLU A 111 -9.10 -2.36 12.04
C GLU A 111 -8.63 -2.96 10.71
N SER A 112 -8.14 -4.20 10.79
CA SER A 112 -7.70 -4.97 9.62
C SER A 112 -8.40 -6.32 9.65
N ASP A 113 -9.09 -6.66 8.56
CA ASP A 113 -9.65 -7.98 8.32
C ASP A 113 -8.98 -8.62 7.08
N PRO A 114 -7.83 -9.29 7.27
CA PRO A 114 -7.14 -9.97 6.20
C PRO A 114 -7.99 -11.07 5.56
N ALA A 115 -8.75 -11.83 6.35
CA ALA A 115 -9.53 -12.95 5.83
C ALA A 115 -10.58 -12.46 4.82
N THR A 116 -11.32 -11.40 5.17
CA THR A 116 -12.33 -10.82 4.28
C THR A 116 -11.71 -10.19 3.04
N TYR A 117 -10.58 -9.47 3.18
CA TYR A 117 -9.89 -8.89 2.02
C TYR A 117 -9.45 -9.97 1.03
N HIS A 118 -8.77 -11.01 1.51
CA HIS A 118 -8.25 -12.09 0.65
C HIS A 118 -9.36 -12.95 0.06
N ALA A 119 -10.46 -13.18 0.78
CA ALA A 119 -11.65 -13.85 0.24
C ALA A 119 -12.29 -13.03 -0.88
N ALA A 120 -12.44 -11.71 -0.71
CA ALA A 120 -12.96 -10.82 -1.74
C ALA A 120 -12.07 -10.80 -2.99
N LEU A 121 -10.75 -10.70 -2.79
CA LEU A 121 -9.76 -10.71 -3.88
C LEU A 121 -9.84 -12.02 -4.68
N LYS A 122 -9.83 -13.17 -4.00
CA LYS A 122 -9.94 -14.48 -4.64
C LYS A 122 -11.27 -14.67 -5.35
N ASN A 123 -12.37 -14.18 -4.78
CA ASN A 123 -13.67 -14.22 -5.44
C ASN A 123 -13.65 -13.39 -6.74
N TRP A 124 -13.07 -12.20 -6.73
CA TRP A 124 -12.94 -11.39 -7.94
C TRP A 124 -12.06 -12.08 -9.00
N ILE A 125 -10.91 -12.64 -8.61
CA ILE A 125 -10.02 -13.36 -9.54
C ILE A 125 -10.76 -14.50 -10.27
N THR A 126 -11.69 -15.21 -9.60
CA THR A 126 -12.40 -16.33 -10.23
C THR A 126 -13.68 -15.94 -10.99
N HIS A 127 -14.32 -14.82 -10.64
CA HIS A 127 -15.62 -14.41 -11.21
C HIS A 127 -15.53 -13.17 -12.10
N GLY A 128 -14.39 -12.46 -12.11
CA GLY A 128 -14.20 -11.23 -12.88
C GLY A 128 -15.29 -10.20 -12.58
N ALA A 129 -15.90 -9.66 -13.64
CA ALA A 129 -16.96 -8.66 -13.56
C ALA A 129 -18.24 -9.14 -12.82
N ASP A 130 -18.48 -10.45 -12.74
CA ASP A 130 -19.64 -11.01 -12.02
C ASP A 130 -19.41 -11.06 -10.49
N SER A 131 -18.21 -10.69 -10.02
CA SER A 131 -17.91 -10.64 -8.59
C SER A 131 -18.67 -9.51 -7.90
N PRO A 132 -19.32 -9.76 -6.73
CA PRO A 132 -19.94 -8.70 -5.93
C PRO A 132 -18.92 -7.70 -5.36
N TYR A 133 -17.62 -7.97 -5.51
CA TYR A 133 -16.55 -7.08 -5.05
C TYR A 133 -16.00 -6.17 -6.16
N ALA A 134 -16.37 -6.41 -7.42
CA ALA A 134 -16.08 -5.52 -8.55
C ALA A 134 -17.08 -4.36 -8.55
N LEU A 135 -16.60 -3.14 -8.30
CA LEU A 135 -17.44 -1.95 -8.26
C LEU A 135 -17.67 -1.43 -9.68
N SER A 136 -18.85 -0.84 -9.90
CA SER A 136 -19.10 -0.06 -11.11
C SER A 136 -18.23 1.19 -11.16
N ALA A 137 -17.97 1.72 -12.36
CA ALA A 137 -17.17 2.94 -12.54
C ALA A 137 -17.72 4.13 -11.73
N SER A 138 -19.05 4.27 -11.63
CA SER A 138 -19.68 5.33 -10.83
C SER A 138 -19.44 5.16 -9.34
N GLU A 139 -19.49 3.93 -8.82
CA GLU A 139 -19.16 3.65 -7.42
C GLU A 139 -17.70 3.93 -7.11
N VAL A 140 -16.77 3.58 -8.01
CA VAL A 140 -15.35 3.89 -7.85
C VAL A 140 -15.15 5.41 -7.78
N ILE A 141 -15.72 6.16 -8.72
CA ILE A 141 -15.65 7.64 -8.72
C ILE A 141 -16.22 8.21 -7.42
N ASN A 142 -17.39 7.74 -6.99
CA ASN A 142 -18.04 8.21 -5.77
C ASN A 142 -17.19 7.94 -4.53
N ARG A 143 -16.50 6.78 -4.47
CA ARG A 143 -15.66 6.40 -3.32
C ARG A 143 -14.29 7.08 -3.30
N SER A 144 -13.73 7.45 -4.45
CA SER A 144 -12.42 8.12 -4.52
C SER A 144 -12.43 9.53 -3.89
N GLY A 145 -13.59 10.19 -3.87
CA GLY A 145 -13.75 11.53 -3.33
C GLY A 145 -13.01 12.61 -4.14
N PRO A 146 -13.21 13.90 -3.82
CA PRO A 146 -12.54 14.99 -4.52
C PRO A 146 -11.06 15.09 -4.10
N GLN A 147 -10.24 15.59 -5.03
CA GLN A 147 -8.91 16.10 -4.70
C GLN A 147 -9.07 17.55 -4.22
N SER A 148 -8.98 17.76 -2.91
CA SER A 148 -9.08 19.09 -2.32
C SER A 148 -7.76 19.87 -2.42
N THR A 149 -7.83 21.18 -2.26
CA THR A 149 -6.64 22.05 -2.20
C THR A 149 -5.71 21.64 -1.05
N GLU A 150 -6.27 21.24 0.09
CA GLU A 150 -5.51 20.77 1.26
C GLU A 150 -4.77 19.46 0.94
N ARG A 151 -5.40 18.51 0.26
CA ARG A 151 -4.72 17.27 -0.18
C ARG A 151 -3.60 17.57 -1.17
N ALA A 152 -3.85 18.48 -2.13
CA ALA A 152 -2.82 18.90 -3.08
C ALA A 152 -1.64 19.60 -2.40
N LEU A 153 -1.91 20.47 -1.42
CA LEU A 153 -0.87 21.12 -0.62
C LEU A 153 -0.08 20.11 0.21
N GLY A 154 -0.75 19.16 0.86
CA GLY A 154 -0.11 18.09 1.61
C GLY A 154 0.84 17.26 0.74
N HIS A 155 0.41 16.88 -0.47
CA HIS A 155 1.28 16.20 -1.43
C HIS A 155 2.49 17.07 -1.85
N ALA A 156 2.29 18.37 -2.11
CA ALA A 156 3.39 19.26 -2.47
C ALA A 156 4.43 19.41 -1.34
N HIS A 157 3.97 19.57 -0.09
CA HIS A 157 4.86 19.60 1.06
C HIS A 157 5.63 18.28 1.21
N PHE A 158 4.95 17.15 1.04
CA PHE A 158 5.56 15.84 1.11
C PHE A 158 6.63 15.63 0.03
N GLU A 159 6.36 16.02 -1.22
CA GLU A 159 7.33 15.94 -2.32
C GLU A 159 8.55 16.83 -2.06
N LEU A 160 8.35 18.08 -1.61
CA LEU A 160 9.45 18.99 -1.24
C LEU A 160 10.30 18.42 -0.09
N ALA A 161 9.66 17.83 0.92
CA ALA A 161 10.35 17.19 2.03
C ALA A 161 11.20 16.01 1.56
N CYS A 162 10.65 15.19 0.67
CA CYS A 162 11.35 14.05 0.07
C CYS A 162 12.58 14.48 -0.72
N GLU A 163 12.46 15.52 -1.55
CA GLU A 163 13.59 16.07 -2.31
C GLU A 163 14.67 16.61 -1.38
N ALA A 164 14.29 17.35 -0.33
CA ALA A 164 15.23 17.84 0.67
C ALA A 164 15.98 16.67 1.36
N VAL A 165 15.32 15.55 1.65
CA VAL A 165 16.00 14.34 2.17
C VAL A 165 16.99 13.76 1.16
N VAL A 166 16.61 13.68 -0.12
CA VAL A 166 17.49 13.18 -1.20
C VAL A 166 18.75 14.04 -1.32
N GLN A 167 18.64 15.35 -1.10
CA GLN A 167 19.74 16.31 -1.09
C GLN A 167 20.48 16.43 0.26
N ASP A 168 20.19 15.57 1.24
CA ASP A 168 20.73 15.60 2.60
C ASP A 168 20.46 16.90 3.38
N GLN A 169 19.39 17.61 3.02
CA GLN A 169 18.92 18.85 3.65
C GLN A 169 17.81 18.58 4.67
N LYS A 170 18.07 17.70 5.64
CA LYS A 170 17.04 17.21 6.59
C LYS A 170 16.33 18.31 7.39
N ALA A 171 17.01 19.41 7.68
CA ALA A 171 16.39 20.55 8.38
C ALA A 171 15.21 21.13 7.58
N ILE A 172 15.38 21.30 6.26
CA ILE A 172 14.33 21.79 5.35
C ILE A 172 13.19 20.76 5.27
N ALA A 173 13.52 19.47 5.19
CA ALA A 173 12.49 18.42 5.15
C ALA A 173 11.55 18.47 6.37
N VAL A 174 12.09 18.71 7.58
CA VAL A 174 11.30 18.78 8.81
C VAL A 174 10.31 19.95 8.81
N GLU A 175 10.63 21.07 8.18
CA GLU A 175 9.74 22.23 8.10
C GLU A 175 8.45 21.93 7.31
N HIS A 176 8.47 20.92 6.43
CA HIS A 176 7.31 20.52 5.65
C HIS A 176 6.38 19.51 6.36
N PHE A 177 6.76 18.96 7.51
CA PHE A 177 5.97 18.00 8.29
C PHE A 177 5.30 18.61 9.54
N GLN A 178 5.03 19.92 9.53
CA GLN A 178 4.39 20.65 10.63
C GLN A 178 2.86 20.62 10.56
#